data_AF-A0A976CW71-F1
#
_entry.id   AF-A0A976CW71-F1
#
_cell.length_a   1.000
_cell.length_b   1.000
_cell.length_c   1.000
_cell.angle_alpha   90.00
_cell.angle_beta   90.00
_cell.angle_gamma   90.00
#
_symmetry.space_group_name_H-M   'P 1'
#
loop_
_entity.id
_entity.type
_entity.pdbx_description
1 polymer ?
#
loop_
_entity_poly.entity_id
_entity_poly.type
_entity_poly.pdbx_seq_one_letter_code
_entity_poly.pdbx_strand_id
1 'polypeptide(L)'
;MKPKLLILSLFLLAPLIQAATWFEEMQIGPSWASTFRDHYRGQERIAALKGLLVDLGDRKCHALYDTETLRWVVGYEGFVRWGGTPWTGEHGKLVTLQDQTPIFISPALSGYADATGSFDDKRSIPGHGNLPASHGRYLGYYKHGEQVIIFNEVLGTKIWETFFHVDGSLQRHWQVAPRTQDLLAFLAEEEGAWQLSDEGRQAKSKVGTTR
;
A
#
# COMPACT_ATOMS: atom_id res chain seq x y z
N MET A 1 20.29 72.45 -12.44
CA MET A 1 20.27 70.96 -12.46
C MET A 1 19.41 70.49 -11.30
N LYS A 2 18.30 69.78 -11.53
CA LYS A 2 17.42 69.24 -10.47
C LYS A 2 17.80 67.79 -10.18
N PRO A 3 17.89 67.34 -8.91
CA PRO A 3 18.21 65.96 -8.61
C PRO A 3 16.99 65.07 -8.94
N LYS A 4 17.21 64.00 -9.70
CA LYS A 4 16.21 62.96 -9.92
C LYS A 4 16.28 61.99 -8.75
N LEU A 5 15.24 61.95 -7.94
CA LEU A 5 15.07 60.96 -6.87
C LEU A 5 14.67 59.64 -7.55
N LEU A 6 15.54 58.63 -7.48
CA LEU A 6 15.24 57.28 -7.94
C LEU A 6 14.60 56.51 -6.78
N ILE A 7 13.29 56.27 -6.85
CA ILE A 7 12.59 55.42 -5.89
C ILE A 7 12.75 53.98 -6.38
N LEU A 8 13.58 53.19 -5.69
CA LEU A 8 13.71 51.76 -5.93
C LEU A 8 12.64 51.04 -5.10
N SER A 9 11.56 50.61 -5.75
CA SER A 9 10.51 49.82 -5.10
C SER A 9 10.99 48.38 -4.93
N LEU A 10 11.30 47.99 -3.69
CA LEU A 10 11.61 46.61 -3.32
C LEU A 10 10.29 45.81 -3.29
N PHE A 11 10.00 45.03 -4.34
CA PHE A 11 8.91 44.07 -4.29
C PHE A 11 9.36 42.86 -3.46
N LEU A 12 8.94 42.81 -2.20
CA LEU A 12 8.95 41.59 -1.40
C LEU A 12 7.95 40.61 -2.05
N LEU A 13 8.45 39.64 -2.83
CA LEU A 13 7.68 38.43 -3.15
C LEU A 13 7.52 37.63 -1.86
N ALA A 14 6.42 37.84 -1.15
CA ALA A 14 5.98 36.87 -0.16
C ALA A 14 5.59 35.58 -0.92
N PRO A 15 6.09 34.40 -0.53
CA PRO A 15 5.57 33.17 -1.07
C PRO A 15 4.08 33.08 -0.74
N LEU A 16 3.24 32.90 -1.77
CA LEU A 16 1.84 32.53 -1.58
C LEU A 16 1.84 31.14 -0.94
N ILE A 17 1.69 31.09 0.38
CA ILE A 17 1.34 29.84 1.07
C ILE A 17 -0.11 29.56 0.67
N GLN A 18 -0.29 28.66 -0.29
CA GLN A 18 -1.59 28.09 -0.57
C GLN A 18 -2.06 27.39 0.71
N ALA A 19 -3.18 27.85 1.29
CA ALA A 19 -3.77 27.15 2.42
C ALA A 19 -4.13 25.72 2.00
N ALA A 20 -3.87 24.76 2.88
CA ALA A 20 -4.26 23.38 2.65
C ALA A 20 -5.78 23.32 2.40
N THR A 21 -6.18 22.44 1.50
CA THR A 21 -7.60 22.18 1.26
C THR A 21 -8.17 21.30 2.38
N TRP A 22 -9.47 21.43 2.66
CA TRP A 22 -10.10 20.75 3.80
C TRP A 22 -9.86 19.22 3.83
N PHE A 23 -9.72 18.58 2.66
CA PHE A 23 -9.48 17.14 2.56
C PHE A 23 -8.03 16.76 2.87
N GLU A 24 -7.06 17.67 2.68
CA GLU A 24 -5.66 17.47 3.09
C GLU A 24 -5.50 17.54 4.61
N GLU A 25 -6.41 18.24 5.29
CA GLU A 25 -6.43 18.36 6.76
C GLU A 25 -7.21 17.22 7.44
N MET A 26 -7.91 16.39 6.66
CA MET A 26 -8.70 15.29 7.21
C MET A 26 -7.83 14.29 7.95
N GLN A 27 -8.26 13.97 9.17
CA GLN A 27 -7.71 12.84 9.90
C GLN A 27 -8.43 11.57 9.46
N ILE A 28 -7.91 10.93 8.42
CA ILE A 28 -8.28 9.54 8.14
C ILE A 28 -7.61 8.66 9.19
N GLY A 29 -8.40 7.80 9.86
CA GLY A 29 -7.88 6.90 10.89
C GLY A 29 -6.86 5.90 10.34
N PRO A 30 -6.44 4.89 11.11
CA PRO A 30 -5.35 4.01 10.72
C PRO A 30 -5.67 3.08 9.53
N SER A 31 -6.88 3.17 8.98
CA SER A 31 -7.30 2.45 7.79
C SER A 31 -8.26 3.31 6.96
N TRP A 32 -8.05 3.36 5.65
CA TRP A 32 -8.93 4.07 4.73
C TRP A 32 -9.13 3.32 3.42
N ALA A 33 -10.38 3.20 3.00
CA ALA A 33 -10.76 2.46 1.81
C ALA A 33 -10.97 3.39 0.60
N SER A 34 -10.39 3.03 -0.54
CA SER A 34 -10.56 3.71 -1.82
C SER A 34 -10.09 2.81 -2.97
N THR A 35 -10.28 3.27 -4.20
CA THR A 35 -9.48 2.81 -5.33
C THR A 35 -8.19 3.63 -5.37
N PHE A 36 -7.05 2.94 -5.51
CA PHE A 36 -5.72 3.55 -5.50
C PHE A 36 -4.94 3.26 -6.78
N ARG A 37 -4.10 4.20 -7.19
CA ARG A 37 -3.04 4.02 -8.20
C ARG A 37 -1.66 4.10 -7.59
N ASP A 38 -0.72 3.42 -8.19
CA ASP A 38 0.70 3.44 -7.84
C ASP A 38 1.56 3.43 -9.12
N HIS A 39 2.88 3.43 -8.95
CA HIS A 39 3.82 3.21 -10.04
C HIS A 39 4.58 1.90 -9.81
N TYR A 40 4.51 1.00 -10.77
CA TYR A 40 5.23 -0.26 -10.72
C TYR A 40 6.10 -0.39 -11.96
N ARG A 41 7.42 -0.56 -11.75
CA ARG A 41 8.43 -0.59 -12.82
C ARG A 41 8.34 0.61 -13.78
N GLY A 42 8.10 1.79 -13.20
CA GLY A 42 7.99 3.06 -13.95
C GLY A 42 6.68 3.24 -14.72
N GLN A 43 5.70 2.33 -14.59
CA GLN A 43 4.40 2.44 -15.23
C GLN A 43 3.30 2.69 -14.18
N GLU A 44 2.41 3.63 -14.46
CA GLU A 44 1.21 3.83 -13.65
C GLU A 44 0.28 2.61 -13.81
N ARG A 45 -0.28 2.13 -12.70
CA ARG A 45 -1.32 1.08 -12.71
C ARG A 45 -2.40 1.36 -11.67
N ILE A 46 -3.52 0.65 -11.79
CA ILE A 46 -4.46 0.52 -10.68
C ILE A 46 -3.83 -0.43 -9.66
N ALA A 47 -3.44 0.13 -8.51
CA ALA A 47 -2.77 -0.59 -7.44
C ALA A 47 -3.74 -1.53 -6.72
N ALA A 48 -4.92 -1.01 -6.37
CA ALA A 48 -6.00 -1.77 -5.78
C ALA A 48 -7.33 -1.16 -6.18
N LEU A 49 -8.23 -1.97 -6.75
CA LEU A 49 -9.58 -1.52 -7.08
C LEU A 49 -10.41 -1.33 -5.80
N LYS A 50 -10.28 -2.28 -4.86
CA LYS A 50 -10.81 -2.20 -3.49
C LYS A 50 -9.65 -2.23 -2.49
N GLY A 51 -8.98 -1.09 -2.38
CA GLY A 51 -7.83 -0.94 -1.51
C GLY A 51 -8.21 -0.53 -0.09
N LEU A 52 -7.41 -0.97 0.87
CA LEU A 52 -7.38 -0.50 2.25
C LEU A 52 -5.97 0.03 2.52
N LEU A 53 -5.81 1.35 2.53
CA LEU A 53 -4.56 1.99 2.94
C LEU A 53 -4.49 1.94 4.46
N VAL A 54 -3.42 1.36 5.00
CA VAL A 54 -3.20 1.14 6.42
C VAL A 54 -2.04 2.01 6.88
N ASP A 55 -2.27 2.78 7.94
CA ASP A 55 -1.22 3.48 8.69
C ASP A 55 -0.49 2.49 9.59
N LEU A 56 0.84 2.52 9.59
CA LEU A 56 1.67 1.59 10.37
C LEU A 56 2.05 2.15 11.76
N GLY A 57 1.35 3.18 12.21
CA GLY A 57 1.33 3.66 13.59
C GLY A 57 1.99 5.02 13.82
N ASP A 58 2.65 5.58 12.80
CA ASP A 58 3.39 6.84 12.90
C ASP A 58 2.90 7.93 11.93
N ARG A 59 1.86 7.66 11.13
CA ARG A 59 1.34 8.55 10.07
C ARG A 59 2.34 8.91 8.99
N LYS A 60 3.48 8.22 8.94
CA LYS A 60 4.55 8.43 7.96
C LYS A 60 4.66 7.23 7.05
N CYS A 61 4.54 6.02 7.60
CA CYS A 61 4.62 4.79 6.85
C CYS A 61 3.24 4.19 6.66
N HIS A 62 2.92 3.85 5.42
CA HIS A 62 1.65 3.25 5.05
C HIS A 62 1.88 1.97 4.23
N ALA A 63 0.94 1.04 4.34
CA ALA A 63 0.87 -0.13 3.47
C ALA A 63 -0.51 -0.24 2.84
N LEU A 64 -0.57 -0.52 1.54
CA LEU A 64 -1.82 -0.71 0.82
C LEU A 64 -2.17 -2.20 0.74
N TYR A 65 -3.34 -2.57 1.22
CA TYR A 65 -3.89 -3.93 1.07
C TYR A 65 -4.96 -3.97 -0.01
N ASP A 66 -4.87 -4.90 -0.96
CA ASP A 66 -5.91 -5.15 -1.95
C ASP A 66 -6.84 -6.27 -1.47
N THR A 67 -8.08 -5.89 -1.17
CA THR A 67 -9.08 -6.82 -0.62
C THR A 67 -9.61 -7.81 -1.67
N GLU A 68 -9.42 -7.55 -2.97
CA GLU A 68 -9.86 -8.48 -4.01
C GLU A 68 -8.88 -9.63 -4.23
N THR A 69 -7.57 -9.34 -4.16
CA THR A 69 -6.49 -10.31 -4.43
C THR A 69 -5.78 -10.79 -3.16
N LEU A 70 -6.16 -10.27 -2.00
CA LEU A 70 -5.62 -10.62 -0.68
C LEU A 70 -4.11 -10.38 -0.54
N ARG A 71 -3.59 -9.35 -1.22
CA ARG A 71 -2.17 -9.02 -1.24
C ARG A 71 -1.90 -7.68 -0.58
N TRP A 72 -0.71 -7.54 -0.02
CA TRP A 72 -0.14 -6.23 0.22
C TRP A 72 0.53 -5.74 -1.05
N VAL A 73 0.08 -4.58 -1.52
CA VAL A 73 0.47 -4.01 -2.80
C VAL A 73 1.83 -3.33 -2.67
N VAL A 74 1.99 -2.52 -1.65
CA VAL A 74 3.18 -1.69 -1.41
C VAL A 74 3.22 -1.29 0.06
N GLY A 75 4.43 -1.17 0.60
CA GLY A 75 4.70 -0.48 1.86
C GLY A 75 5.69 0.64 1.60
N TYR A 76 5.43 1.85 2.09
CA TYR A 76 6.20 3.04 1.73
C TYR A 76 6.09 4.14 2.78
N GLU A 77 7.07 5.04 2.80
CA GLU A 77 6.97 6.31 3.52
C GLU A 77 6.32 7.38 2.63
N GLY A 78 5.43 8.16 3.21
CA GLY A 78 4.62 9.14 2.50
C GLY A 78 3.14 8.83 2.60
N PHE A 79 2.33 9.56 1.85
CA PHE A 79 0.89 9.44 1.90
C PHE A 79 0.30 9.35 0.50
N VAL A 80 -0.78 10.05 0.21
CA VAL A 80 -1.43 10.04 -1.10
C VAL A 80 -1.44 11.43 -1.71
N ARG A 81 -1.42 11.46 -3.03
CA ARG A 81 -1.89 12.59 -3.81
C ARG A 81 -3.38 12.40 -4.05
N TRP A 82 -4.16 13.33 -3.52
CA TRP A 82 -5.61 13.38 -3.72
C TRP A 82 -5.96 13.52 -5.20
N GLY A 83 -7.03 12.87 -5.60
CA GLY A 83 -7.52 12.93 -6.97
C GLY A 83 -8.90 12.33 -7.09
N GLY A 84 -9.69 12.89 -7.99
CA GLY A 84 -11.05 12.44 -8.27
C GLY A 84 -12.09 13.43 -7.74
N THR A 85 -13.31 13.30 -8.25
CA THR A 85 -14.40 14.25 -8.03
C THR A 85 -14.69 14.55 -6.55
N PRO A 86 -14.68 13.57 -5.61
CA PRO A 86 -14.94 13.85 -4.21
C PRO A 86 -13.90 14.77 -3.52
N TRP A 87 -12.68 14.82 -4.05
CA TRP A 87 -11.55 15.52 -3.44
C TRP A 87 -11.19 16.77 -4.22
N THR A 88 -10.82 16.60 -5.49
CA THR A 88 -10.30 17.69 -6.34
C THR A 88 -11.30 18.21 -7.35
N GLY A 89 -12.48 17.58 -7.46
CA GLY A 89 -13.48 17.90 -8.49
C GLY A 89 -13.16 17.33 -9.88
N GLU A 90 -11.97 16.77 -10.09
CA GLU A 90 -11.55 16.22 -11.39
C GLU A 90 -12.25 14.90 -11.72
N HIS A 91 -12.77 14.77 -12.93
CA HIS A 91 -13.32 13.50 -13.43
C HIS A 91 -12.20 12.54 -13.87
N GLY A 92 -12.36 11.25 -13.56
CA GLY A 92 -11.46 10.18 -14.03
C GLY A 92 -10.09 10.13 -13.34
N LYS A 93 -9.81 11.01 -12.38
CA LYS A 93 -8.63 10.93 -11.51
C LYS A 93 -8.91 10.02 -10.31
N LEU A 94 -7.88 9.32 -9.85
CA LEU A 94 -7.93 8.48 -8.66
C LEU A 94 -6.89 8.98 -7.66
N VAL A 95 -7.10 8.61 -6.40
CA VAL A 95 -6.09 8.76 -5.35
C VAL A 95 -4.85 7.98 -5.75
N THR A 96 -3.70 8.65 -5.77
CA THR A 96 -2.42 8.06 -6.19
C THR A 96 -1.50 7.99 -4.99
N LEU A 97 -0.83 6.86 -4.77
CA LEU A 97 0.19 6.75 -3.73
C LEU A 97 1.39 7.63 -4.06
N GLN A 98 1.99 8.23 -3.03
CA GLN A 98 3.27 8.97 -3.16
C GLN A 98 4.44 8.04 -2.83
N ASP A 99 4.53 6.93 -3.55
CA ASP A 99 5.40 5.77 -3.28
C ASP A 99 6.71 5.81 -4.09
N GLN A 100 7.36 6.98 -4.18
CA GLN A 100 8.53 7.18 -5.05
C GLN A 100 9.69 6.20 -4.75
N THR A 101 9.85 5.82 -3.49
CA THR A 101 10.82 4.84 -3.00
C THR A 101 10.11 3.85 -2.08
N PRO A 102 9.44 2.82 -2.62
CA PRO A 102 8.73 1.86 -1.80
C PRO A 102 9.72 1.00 -1.01
N ILE A 103 9.36 0.64 0.22
CA ILE A 103 10.10 -0.34 1.04
C ILE A 103 9.93 -1.74 0.43
N PHE A 104 8.72 -2.05 -0.05
CA PHE A 104 8.46 -3.19 -0.94
C PHE A 104 7.32 -2.84 -1.88
N ILE A 105 7.26 -3.49 -3.03
CA ILE A 105 6.11 -3.43 -3.96
C ILE A 105 5.88 -4.81 -4.59
N SER A 106 4.62 -5.18 -4.79
CA SER A 106 4.25 -6.46 -5.39
C SER A 106 3.59 -6.30 -6.77
N PRO A 107 3.79 -7.25 -7.70
CA PRO A 107 3.03 -7.32 -8.94
C PRO A 107 1.53 -7.53 -8.67
N ALA A 108 0.70 -7.29 -9.69
CA ALA A 108 -0.74 -7.53 -9.63
C ALA A 108 -1.06 -9.04 -9.75
N LEU A 109 -0.69 -9.80 -8.72
CA LEU A 109 -0.95 -11.24 -8.56
C LEU A 109 -1.80 -11.48 -7.30
N SER A 110 -2.28 -12.70 -7.10
CA SER A 110 -2.87 -13.08 -5.81
C SER A 110 -1.83 -12.98 -4.70
N GLY A 111 -2.22 -12.53 -3.50
CA GLY A 111 -1.34 -12.49 -2.34
C GLY A 111 -1.07 -13.88 -1.75
N TYR A 112 -1.91 -14.85 -2.10
CA TYR A 112 -1.77 -16.25 -1.70
C TYR A 112 -1.93 -17.16 -2.91
N ALA A 113 -1.14 -18.23 -2.99
CA ALA A 113 -1.29 -19.22 -4.04
C ALA A 113 -2.62 -19.97 -3.90
N ASP A 114 -3.17 -20.40 -5.02
CA ASP A 114 -4.32 -21.29 -5.05
C ASP A 114 -3.95 -22.73 -4.67
N ALA A 115 -4.93 -23.64 -4.71
CA ALA A 115 -4.72 -25.05 -4.39
C ALA A 115 -3.73 -25.78 -5.32
N THR A 116 -3.37 -25.18 -6.46
CA THR A 116 -2.38 -25.70 -7.41
C THR A 116 -0.99 -25.10 -7.20
N GLY A 117 -0.84 -24.15 -6.27
CA GLY A 117 0.41 -23.43 -6.03
C GLY A 117 0.64 -22.23 -6.96
N SER A 118 -0.37 -21.81 -7.72
CA SER A 118 -0.27 -20.66 -8.64
C SER A 118 -0.77 -19.37 -7.98
N PHE A 119 -0.07 -18.27 -8.25
CA PHE A 119 -0.46 -16.91 -7.84
C PHE A 119 -1.22 -16.15 -8.94
N ASP A 120 -1.47 -16.79 -10.09
CA ASP A 120 -2.09 -16.15 -11.24
C ASP A 120 -3.52 -15.70 -10.92
N ASP A 121 -3.92 -14.59 -11.53
CA ASP A 121 -5.29 -14.14 -11.46
C ASP A 121 -6.20 -15.00 -12.35
N LYS A 122 -6.86 -15.98 -11.73
CA LYS A 122 -7.79 -16.91 -12.39
C LYS A 122 -9.25 -16.44 -12.35
N ARG A 123 -9.51 -15.16 -12.03
CA ARG A 123 -10.86 -14.58 -12.10
C ARG A 123 -11.36 -14.58 -13.54
N SER A 124 -12.67 -14.72 -13.72
CA SER A 124 -13.31 -14.74 -15.05
C SER A 124 -13.14 -13.43 -15.82
N ILE A 125 -13.11 -12.31 -15.10
CA ILE A 125 -12.71 -11.00 -15.60
C ILE A 125 -11.44 -10.62 -14.84
N PRO A 126 -10.25 -10.74 -15.47
CA PRO A 126 -8.99 -10.41 -14.82
C PRO A 126 -9.02 -8.98 -14.24
N GLY A 127 -8.50 -8.82 -13.04
CA GLY A 127 -8.46 -7.53 -12.35
C GLY A 127 -9.78 -7.07 -11.72
N HIS A 128 -10.88 -7.82 -11.83
CA HIS A 128 -12.21 -7.37 -11.38
C HIS A 128 -12.91 -8.41 -10.50
N GLY A 129 -13.41 -7.98 -9.34
CA GLY A 129 -14.16 -8.82 -8.43
C GLY A 129 -13.25 -9.61 -7.49
N ASN A 130 -13.84 -10.26 -6.49
CA ASN A 130 -13.08 -11.02 -5.50
C ASN A 130 -12.53 -12.32 -6.11
N LEU A 131 -11.47 -12.87 -5.50
CA LEU A 131 -11.04 -14.24 -5.79
C LEU A 131 -12.19 -15.26 -5.61
N PRO A 132 -12.12 -16.42 -6.29
CA PRO A 132 -13.06 -17.52 -6.06
C PRO A 132 -13.09 -17.91 -4.58
N ALA A 133 -14.27 -18.23 -4.05
CA ALA A 133 -14.41 -18.62 -2.64
C ALA A 133 -13.61 -19.88 -2.26
N SER A 134 -13.31 -20.75 -3.24
CA SER A 134 -12.42 -21.91 -3.08
C SER A 134 -10.94 -21.53 -2.94
N HIS A 135 -10.55 -20.33 -3.35
CA HIS A 135 -9.19 -19.81 -3.25
C HIS A 135 -9.02 -18.98 -1.98
N GLY A 136 -9.79 -17.90 -1.84
CA GLY A 136 -9.74 -17.09 -0.64
C GLY A 136 -10.74 -15.94 -0.63
N ARG A 137 -10.96 -15.36 0.55
CA ARG A 137 -11.79 -14.17 0.73
C ARG A 137 -11.24 -13.24 1.81
N TYR A 138 -11.44 -11.96 1.59
CA TYR A 138 -11.31 -10.96 2.63
C TYR A 138 -12.51 -11.04 3.57
N LEU A 139 -12.26 -11.18 4.87
CA LEU A 139 -13.29 -11.28 5.91
C LEU A 139 -13.49 -9.96 6.68
N GLY A 140 -12.59 -8.99 6.49
CA GLY A 140 -12.62 -7.70 7.17
C GLY A 140 -11.28 -7.38 7.83
N TYR A 141 -11.31 -6.43 8.75
CA TYR A 141 -10.16 -6.10 9.59
C TYR A 141 -10.62 -5.81 11.02
N TYR A 142 -9.71 -5.99 11.96
CA TYR A 142 -9.84 -5.53 13.34
C TYR A 142 -8.97 -4.29 13.53
N LYS A 143 -9.39 -3.40 14.43
CA LYS A 143 -8.62 -2.25 14.86
C LYS A 143 -8.40 -2.33 16.36
N HIS A 144 -7.16 -2.13 16.81
CA HIS A 144 -6.81 -1.98 18.22
C HIS A 144 -5.79 -0.83 18.37
N GLY A 145 -6.23 0.32 18.89
CA GLY A 145 -5.44 1.54 18.84
C GLY A 145 -5.15 1.94 17.38
N GLU A 146 -3.89 2.17 17.05
CA GLU A 146 -3.43 2.45 15.68
C GLU A 146 -3.17 1.17 14.86
N GLN A 147 -3.23 0.00 15.50
CA GLN A 147 -2.95 -1.24 14.81
C GLN A 147 -4.16 -1.74 14.01
N VAL A 148 -3.90 -2.12 12.76
CA VAL A 148 -4.86 -2.81 11.89
C VAL A 148 -4.44 -4.26 11.70
N ILE A 149 -5.39 -5.17 11.88
CA ILE A 149 -5.22 -6.60 11.65
C ILE A 149 -6.19 -7.04 10.56
N ILE A 150 -5.64 -7.38 9.39
CA ILE A 150 -6.38 -7.92 8.26
C ILE A 150 -6.82 -9.34 8.59
N PHE A 151 -8.06 -9.67 8.29
CA PHE A 151 -8.62 -10.99 8.49
C PHE A 151 -9.08 -11.58 7.15
N ASN A 152 -8.52 -12.73 6.80
CA ASN A 152 -8.80 -13.43 5.56
C ASN A 152 -9.10 -14.91 5.81
N GLU A 153 -9.68 -15.55 4.81
CA GLU A 153 -9.67 -17.00 4.67
C GLU A 153 -9.00 -17.36 3.35
N VAL A 154 -8.08 -18.33 3.37
CA VAL A 154 -7.35 -18.82 2.21
C VAL A 154 -7.37 -20.34 2.26
N LEU A 155 -7.86 -20.98 1.21
CA LEU A 155 -7.98 -22.44 1.09
C LEU A 155 -8.64 -23.06 2.35
N GLY A 156 -9.72 -22.42 2.83
CA GLY A 156 -10.46 -22.82 4.03
C GLY A 156 -9.77 -22.51 5.37
N THR A 157 -8.57 -21.92 5.36
CA THR A 157 -7.82 -21.57 6.57
C THR A 157 -7.97 -20.10 6.90
N LYS A 158 -8.34 -19.80 8.14
CA LYS A 158 -8.41 -18.43 8.67
C LYS A 158 -7.00 -17.88 8.94
N ILE A 159 -6.75 -16.66 8.49
CA ILE A 159 -5.47 -15.97 8.64
C ILE A 159 -5.72 -14.55 9.16
N TRP A 160 -5.01 -14.18 10.23
CA TRP A 160 -4.92 -12.82 10.70
C TRP A 160 -3.53 -12.30 10.40
N GLU A 161 -3.46 -11.06 9.93
CA GLU A 161 -2.24 -10.50 9.39
C GLU A 161 -2.10 -9.03 9.72
N THR A 162 -0.90 -8.60 10.07
CA THR A 162 -0.64 -7.21 10.44
C THR A 162 0.78 -6.82 10.03
N PHE A 163 0.97 -5.52 9.78
CA PHE A 163 2.28 -4.92 9.53
C PHE A 163 2.66 -4.01 10.68
N PHE A 164 3.96 -3.97 10.95
CA PHE A 164 4.59 -3.01 11.84
C PHE A 164 5.71 -2.30 11.12
N HIS A 165 5.83 -0.99 11.35
CA HIS A 165 7.02 -0.23 11.01
C HIS A 165 7.93 -0.17 12.25
N VAL A 166 9.10 -0.80 12.18
CA VAL A 166 10.06 -0.88 13.28
C VAL A 166 11.46 -0.57 12.75
N ASP A 167 12.09 0.48 13.26
CA ASP A 167 13.46 0.88 12.93
C ASP A 167 13.75 0.95 11.40
N GLY A 168 12.83 1.52 10.63
CA GLY A 168 12.97 1.66 9.17
C GLY A 168 12.73 0.35 8.39
N SER A 169 12.24 -0.71 9.05
CA SER A 169 11.90 -2.00 8.44
C SER A 169 10.41 -2.30 8.60
N LEU A 170 9.88 -3.10 7.67
CA LEU A 170 8.49 -3.55 7.70
C LEU A 170 8.41 -5.00 8.14
N GLN A 171 7.85 -5.23 9.32
CA GLN A 171 7.63 -6.57 9.86
C GLN A 171 6.20 -7.00 9.59
N ARG A 172 6.03 -8.15 8.95
CA ARG A 172 4.73 -8.76 8.65
C ARG A 172 4.52 -9.94 9.59
N HIS A 173 3.42 -9.94 10.34
CA HIS A 173 3.08 -10.99 11.29
C HIS A 173 1.82 -11.72 10.84
N TRP A 174 1.82 -13.04 11.02
CA TRP A 174 0.66 -13.88 10.76
C TRP A 174 0.27 -14.67 12.00
N GLN A 175 -1.03 -14.77 12.24
CA GLN A 175 -1.62 -15.84 13.01
C GLN A 175 -2.43 -16.71 12.04
N VAL A 176 -2.08 -17.99 11.97
CA VAL A 176 -2.67 -18.95 11.03
C VAL A 176 -3.44 -19.99 11.82
N ALA A 177 -4.73 -20.18 11.49
CA ALA A 177 -5.56 -21.22 12.10
C ALA A 177 -5.07 -22.63 11.71
N PRO A 178 -5.55 -23.70 12.39
CA PRO A 178 -5.31 -25.07 11.95
C PRO A 178 -5.69 -25.26 10.47
N ARG A 179 -4.85 -25.99 9.75
CA ARG A 179 -4.95 -26.18 8.30
C ARG A 179 -4.61 -27.59 7.88
N THR A 180 -5.15 -28.02 6.75
CA THR A 180 -4.96 -29.38 6.19
C THR A 180 -3.94 -29.41 5.04
N GLN A 181 -3.41 -28.25 4.64
CA GLN A 181 -2.47 -28.10 3.56
C GLN A 181 -1.57 -26.88 3.78
N ASP A 182 -0.47 -26.81 3.03
CA ASP A 182 0.40 -25.64 3.05
C ASP A 182 -0.23 -24.43 2.38
N LEU A 183 0.16 -23.26 2.84
CA LEU A 183 -0.27 -21.97 2.31
C LEU A 183 0.98 -21.23 1.85
N LEU A 184 0.99 -20.80 0.59
CA LEU A 184 2.09 -20.03 0.03
C LEU A 184 1.65 -18.57 -0.08
N ALA A 185 2.37 -17.68 0.57
CA ALA A 185 2.10 -16.24 0.53
C ALA A 185 3.14 -15.54 -0.35
N PHE A 186 2.68 -14.61 -1.18
CA PHE A 186 3.55 -13.69 -1.88
C PHE A 186 3.95 -12.57 -0.90
N LEU A 187 5.26 -12.38 -0.70
CA LEU A 187 5.77 -11.39 0.25
C LEU A 187 6.15 -10.08 -0.45
N ALA A 188 7.08 -10.17 -1.40
CA ALA A 188 7.57 -9.04 -2.16
C ALA A 188 8.22 -9.55 -3.46
N GLU A 189 8.35 -8.66 -4.43
CA GLU A 189 9.24 -8.87 -5.56
C GLU A 189 10.52 -8.05 -5.34
N GLU A 190 11.68 -8.68 -5.50
CA GLU A 190 12.97 -8.00 -5.43
C GLU A 190 13.81 -8.36 -6.65
N GLU A 191 14.66 -7.43 -7.07
CA GLU A 191 15.69 -7.72 -8.05
C GLU A 191 16.83 -8.53 -7.43
N GLY A 192 17.15 -9.66 -8.06
CA GLY A 192 18.29 -10.48 -7.68
C GLY A 192 17.96 -11.66 -6.76
N ALA A 193 19.01 -12.35 -6.32
CA ALA A 193 18.88 -13.57 -5.53
C ALA A 193 18.67 -13.26 -4.04
N TRP A 194 17.74 -13.99 -3.44
CA TRP A 194 17.49 -13.99 -2.00
C TRP A 194 18.47 -14.90 -1.27
N GLN A 195 18.86 -14.51 -0.06
CA GLN A 195 19.50 -15.40 0.89
C GLN A 195 18.46 -15.83 1.92
N LEU A 196 18.16 -17.13 1.94
CA LEU A 196 17.37 -17.72 3.01
C LEU A 196 18.29 -18.04 4.19
N SER A 197 17.85 -17.72 5.39
CA SER A 197 18.49 -18.10 6.65
C SER A 197 17.46 -18.68 7.61
N ASP A 198 17.92 -19.25 8.72
CA ASP A 198 17.09 -19.89 9.75
C ASP A 198 16.09 -20.92 9.17
N GLU A 199 16.58 -21.84 8.33
CA GLU A 199 15.76 -22.88 7.70
C GLU A 199 14.59 -22.32 6.86
N GLY A 200 14.74 -21.12 6.30
CA GLY A 200 13.72 -20.46 5.48
C GLY A 200 12.78 -19.56 6.26
N ARG A 201 13.04 -19.31 7.55
CA ARG A 201 12.27 -18.37 8.38
C ARG A 201 12.65 -16.91 8.14
N GLN A 202 13.80 -16.66 7.54
CA GLN A 202 14.26 -15.32 7.21
C GLN A 202 14.73 -15.29 5.75
N ALA A 203 14.33 -14.27 5.01
CA ALA A 203 14.80 -14.01 3.64
C ALA A 203 15.40 -12.60 3.59
N LYS A 204 16.63 -12.50 3.09
CA LYS A 204 17.33 -11.22 2.93
C LYS A 204 17.62 -10.96 1.45
N SER A 205 17.16 -9.81 0.93
CA SER A 205 17.55 -9.32 -0.38
C SER A 205 19.03 -8.91 -0.40
N LYS A 206 19.75 -9.25 -1.47
CA LYS A 206 21.17 -8.88 -1.66
C LYS A 206 21.38 -7.38 -1.90
N VAL A 207 20.35 -6.67 -2.38
CA VAL A 207 20.43 -5.24 -2.73
C VAL A 207 20.16 -4.34 -1.51
N GLY A 208 19.70 -4.92 -0.39
CA GLY A 208 19.21 -4.18 0.77
C GLY A 208 17.88 -3.54 0.41
N THR A 209 16.73 -4.10 0.78
CA THR A 209 16.29 -4.17 2.17
C THR A 209 15.12 -5.14 2.22
N THR A 210 15.23 -6.18 3.02
CA THR A 210 14.07 -6.92 3.52
C THR A 210 14.54 -7.53 4.83
N ARG A 211 14.09 -6.90 5.92
CA ARG A 211 14.19 -7.40 7.29
C ARG A 211 12.77 -7.58 7.77
#